data_AF-A0A2V6BGN8-F1
#
_entry.id   AF-A0A2V6BGN8-F1
#
_cell.length_a   1.000
_cell.length_b   1.000
_cell.length_c   1.000
_cell.angle_alpha   90.00
_cell.angle_beta   90.00
_cell.angle_gamma   90.00
#
_symmetry.space_group_name_H-M   'P 1'
#
loop_
_entity.id
_entity.type
_entity.pdbx_description
1 polymer ?
#
loop_
_entity_poly.entity_id
_entity_poly.type
_entity_poly.pdbx_seq_one_letter_code
_entity_poly.pdbx_strand_id
1 'polypeptide(L)'
;MMDSFGKWNFSTNYIDEKANPEQRKALEAIAAAVLPSNNGSKNFKTVYVPITRKIEGKDHIITIGNVATFSGHLVEGGLGGSSKITNPPGADPLHHQYAQGKTTKMTYNDTDQNWDWTDTNYMLGTFTVDSEQYSKYAAGLAQKMAKKEKTESEEKK
;
A
#
# COMPACT_ATOMS: atom_id res chain seq x y z
N MET A 1 -2.45 -16.09 11.10
CA MET A 1 -1.64 -14.86 10.84
C MET A 1 -2.56 -13.62 10.72
N MET A 2 -3.49 -13.43 11.66
CA MET A 2 -4.38 -12.25 11.75
C MET A 2 -4.10 -11.42 13.01
N ASP A 3 -3.42 -11.99 14.01
CA ASP A 3 -3.09 -11.31 15.29
C ASP A 3 -1.90 -10.34 15.20
N SER A 4 -1.22 -10.25 14.05
CA SER A 4 0.02 -9.46 13.89
C SER A 4 -0.21 -7.95 13.76
N PHE A 5 -1.45 -7.48 13.60
CA PHE A 5 -1.74 -6.04 13.61
C PHE A 5 -1.81 -5.44 15.01
N GLY A 6 -1.83 -6.27 16.07
CA GLY A 6 -1.75 -5.82 17.46
C GLY A 6 -2.78 -4.74 17.84
N LYS A 7 -2.41 -3.86 18.78
CA LYS A 7 -3.18 -2.64 19.12
C LYS A 7 -2.79 -1.44 18.24
N TRP A 8 -2.36 -1.68 17.00
CA TRP A 8 -1.87 -0.61 16.14
C TRP A 8 -3.04 0.31 15.75
N ASN A 9 -2.89 1.59 16.06
CA ASN A 9 -3.93 2.59 15.84
C ASN A 9 -3.81 3.27 14.45
N PHE A 10 -2.76 3.01 13.67
CA PHE A 10 -2.47 3.67 12.39
C PHE A 10 -3.09 2.98 11.16
N SER A 11 -4.25 2.34 11.34
CA SER A 11 -4.95 1.65 10.27
C SER A 11 -5.98 2.57 9.59
N THR A 12 -5.53 3.68 9.00
CA THR A 12 -6.42 4.64 8.35
C THR A 12 -6.37 4.51 6.83
N ASN A 13 -7.54 4.36 6.20
CA ASN A 13 -7.72 4.50 4.77
C ASN A 13 -8.06 5.96 4.43
N TYR A 14 -7.15 6.66 3.76
CA TYR A 14 -7.36 8.04 3.35
C TYR A 14 -7.92 8.10 1.93
N ILE A 15 -9.09 8.72 1.78
CA ILE A 15 -9.73 8.97 0.49
C ILE A 15 -9.75 10.48 0.24
N ASP A 16 -9.51 10.90 -1.00
CA ASP A 16 -9.58 12.30 -1.38
C ASP A 16 -11.00 12.84 -1.14
N GLU A 17 -11.12 13.94 -0.40
CA GLU A 17 -12.40 14.58 -0.10
C GLU A 17 -13.18 14.99 -1.36
N LYS A 18 -12.48 15.21 -2.48
CA LYS A 18 -13.06 15.53 -3.79
C LYS A 18 -13.79 14.33 -4.43
N ALA A 19 -13.59 13.11 -3.93
CA ALA A 19 -14.30 11.95 -4.43
C ALA A 19 -15.81 12.10 -4.18
N ASN A 20 -16.62 11.81 -5.20
CA ASN A 20 -18.07 11.78 -5.09
C ASN A 20 -18.56 10.52 -4.34
N PRO A 21 -19.86 10.42 -3.98
CA PRO A 21 -20.36 9.27 -3.22
C PRO A 21 -20.14 7.91 -3.87
N GLU A 22 -20.26 7.80 -5.20
CA GLU A 22 -20.04 6.56 -5.94
C GLU A 22 -18.56 6.15 -5.92
N GLN A 23 -17.67 7.12 -6.12
CA GLN A 23 -16.22 6.93 -6.05
C GLN A 23 -15.78 6.51 -4.64
N ARG A 24 -16.31 7.13 -3.60
CA ARG A 24 -16.02 6.76 -2.20
C ARG A 24 -16.40 5.31 -1.93
N LYS A 25 -17.62 4.91 -2.31
CA LYS A 25 -18.09 3.54 -2.17
C LYS A 25 -17.21 2.53 -2.91
N ALA A 26 -16.78 2.88 -4.14
CA ALA A 26 -15.88 2.03 -4.92
C ALA A 26 -14.49 1.91 -4.26
N LEU A 27 -13.92 3.02 -3.78
CA LEU A 27 -12.61 3.04 -3.12
C LEU A 27 -12.64 2.28 -1.78
N GLU A 28 -13.73 2.39 -1.01
CA GLU A 28 -13.94 1.62 0.21
C GLU A 28 -14.04 0.11 -0.08
N ALA A 29 -14.77 -0.28 -1.13
CA ALA A 29 -14.86 -1.68 -1.54
C ALA A 29 -13.50 -2.25 -1.99
N ILE A 30 -12.71 -1.47 -2.75
CA ILE A 30 -11.35 -1.84 -3.13
C ILE A 30 -10.49 -1.99 -1.87
N ALA A 31 -10.48 -0.99 -0.99
CA ALA A 31 -9.72 -1.03 0.26
C ALA A 31 -10.08 -2.25 1.11
N ALA A 32 -11.36 -2.60 1.19
CA ALA A 32 -11.83 -3.76 1.94
C ALA A 32 -11.33 -5.10 1.38
N ALA A 33 -11.15 -5.18 0.06
CA ALA A 33 -10.66 -6.36 -0.61
C ALA A 33 -9.13 -6.49 -0.58
N VAL A 34 -8.40 -5.37 -0.64
CA VAL A 34 -6.95 -5.36 -0.91
C VAL A 34 -6.06 -4.96 0.26
N LEU A 35 -6.57 -4.20 1.22
CA LEU A 35 -5.77 -3.79 2.38
C LEU A 35 -5.82 -4.88 3.45
N PRO A 36 -4.66 -5.46 3.84
CA PRO A 36 -4.62 -6.50 4.86
C PRO A 36 -5.19 -6.04 6.22
N SER A 37 -5.12 -4.73 6.49
CA SER A 37 -5.57 -4.12 7.73
C SER A 37 -7.09 -4.00 7.86
N ASN A 38 -7.85 -3.99 6.76
CA ASN A 38 -9.33 -3.95 6.83
C ASN A 38 -9.91 -5.20 7.50
N ASN A 39 -9.23 -6.34 7.36
CA ASN A 39 -9.68 -7.60 7.97
C ASN A 39 -8.88 -7.95 9.25
N GLY A 40 -7.83 -7.19 9.56
CA GLY A 40 -6.89 -7.49 10.65
C GLY A 40 -6.87 -6.48 11.80
N SER A 41 -7.39 -5.26 11.64
CA SER A 41 -7.38 -4.23 12.68
C SER A 41 -8.78 -3.79 13.09
N LYS A 42 -9.05 -3.80 14.41
CA LYS A 42 -10.28 -3.24 14.99
C LYS A 42 -10.33 -1.70 14.91
N ASN A 43 -9.20 -1.07 14.60
CA ASN A 43 -9.06 0.38 14.50
C ASN A 43 -9.09 0.86 13.04
N PHE A 44 -9.45 -0.01 12.09
CA PHE A 44 -9.56 0.39 10.69
C PHE A 44 -10.64 1.45 10.52
N LYS A 45 -10.28 2.61 9.96
CA LYS A 45 -11.22 3.70 9.67
C LYS A 45 -10.95 4.30 8.30
N THR A 46 -12.00 4.80 7.65
CA THR A 46 -11.88 5.61 6.45
C THR A 46 -12.03 7.09 6.81
N VAL A 47 -11.15 7.94 6.29
CA VAL A 47 -11.21 9.39 6.48
C VAL A 47 -11.10 10.08 5.13
N TYR A 48 -11.96 11.08 4.91
CA TYR A 48 -11.90 11.95 3.74
C TYR A 48 -11.06 13.17 4.05
N VAL A 49 -10.03 13.41 3.25
CA VAL A 49 -9.06 14.51 3.44
C VAL A 49 -8.64 15.07 2.08
N PRO A 50 -8.19 16.34 2.00
CA PRO A 50 -7.65 16.85 0.75
C PRO A 50 -6.36 16.11 0.42
N ILE A 51 -6.32 15.44 -0.74
CA ILE A 51 -5.10 14.80 -1.24
C ILE A 51 -4.61 15.59 -2.43
N THR A 52 -3.32 15.91 -2.45
CA THR A 52 -2.68 16.55 -3.60
C THR A 52 -1.51 15.72 -4.09
N ARG A 53 -1.29 15.74 -5.40
CA ARG A 53 -0.16 15.08 -6.05
C ARG A 53 0.46 16.07 -7.03
N LYS A 54 1.77 16.28 -6.90
CA LYS A 54 2.58 17.07 -7.82
C LYS A 54 3.68 16.16 -8.37
N ILE A 55 3.73 16.03 -9.69
CA ILE A 55 4.72 15.22 -10.41
C ILE A 55 5.41 16.13 -11.41
N GLU A 56 6.70 16.35 -11.21
CA GLU A 56 7.55 17.17 -12.08
C GLU A 56 8.77 16.36 -12.49
N GLY A 57 8.70 15.77 -13.69
CA GLY A 57 9.75 14.85 -14.15
C GLY A 57 9.89 13.64 -13.24
N LYS A 58 10.99 13.59 -12.49
CA LYS A 58 11.29 12.50 -11.53
C LYS A 58 10.95 12.86 -10.08
N ASP A 59 10.60 14.11 -9.82
CA ASP A 59 10.26 14.60 -8.50
C ASP A 59 8.76 14.48 -8.25
N HIS A 60 8.41 13.75 -7.20
CA HIS A 60 7.04 13.51 -6.80
C HIS A 60 6.81 14.07 -5.41
N ILE A 61 5.66 14.71 -5.21
CA ILE A 61 5.19 15.17 -3.90
C ILE A 61 3.73 14.77 -3.77
N ILE A 62 3.39 14.04 -2.72
CA ILE A 62 2.04 13.65 -2.34
C ILE A 62 1.76 14.21 -0.95
N THR A 63 0.70 14.98 -0.81
CA THR A 63 0.25 15.51 0.49
C THR A 63 -1.11 14.93 0.82
N ILE A 64 -1.28 14.48 2.06
CA ILE A 64 -2.53 13.95 2.62
C ILE A 64 -2.94 14.88 3.75
N GLY A 65 -3.77 15.87 3.43
CA GLY A 65 -4.21 16.92 4.36
C GLY A 65 -3.08 17.48 5.21
N ASN A 66 -3.31 17.56 6.52
CA ASN A 66 -2.29 17.90 7.50
C ASN A 66 -1.62 16.67 8.13
N VAL A 67 -1.93 15.48 7.62
CA VAL A 67 -1.50 14.20 8.19
C VAL A 67 -0.14 13.79 7.65
N ALA A 68 0.08 13.90 6.34
CA ALA A 68 1.32 13.40 5.76
C ALA A 68 1.77 14.15 4.53
N THR A 69 3.08 14.15 4.30
CA THR A 69 3.71 14.59 3.06
C THR A 69 4.79 13.60 2.70
N PHE A 70 4.69 13.04 1.50
CA PHE A 70 5.65 12.11 0.92
C PHE A 70 6.26 12.78 -0.29
N SER A 71 7.57 12.82 -0.36
CA SER A 71 8.26 13.28 -1.54
C SER A 71 9.47 12.41 -1.84
N GLY A 72 9.69 12.20 -3.12
CA GLY A 72 10.76 11.34 -3.60
C GLY A 72 11.17 11.71 -5.00
N HIS A 73 12.41 11.32 -5.32
CA HIS A 73 13.03 11.51 -6.62
C HIS A 73 13.31 10.13 -7.21
N LEU A 74 12.76 9.83 -8.38
CA LEU A 74 13.08 8.59 -9.10
C LEU A 74 14.55 8.61 -9.56
N VAL A 75 15.23 7.47 -9.44
CA VAL A 75 16.62 7.33 -9.91
C VAL A 75 16.65 6.82 -11.35
N GLU A 76 17.65 7.26 -12.10
CA GLU A 76 17.91 6.74 -13.44
C GLU A 76 18.45 5.31 -13.39
N GLY A 77 17.98 4.49 -14.32
CA GLY A 77 18.56 3.20 -14.65
C GLY A 77 19.61 3.34 -15.75
N GLY A 78 20.12 2.19 -16.22
CA GLY A 78 21.08 2.14 -17.31
C GLY A 78 20.57 2.83 -18.58
N LEU A 79 21.48 3.49 -19.30
CA LEU A 79 21.22 4.16 -20.59
C LEU A 79 20.10 5.23 -20.53
N GLY A 80 19.88 5.85 -19.37
CA GLY A 80 18.85 6.88 -19.19
C GLY A 80 17.43 6.34 -19.06
N GLY A 81 17.25 5.02 -18.94
CA GLY A 81 15.95 4.40 -18.64
C GLY A 81 15.53 4.58 -17.19
N SER A 82 14.35 4.06 -16.83
CA SER A 82 13.91 4.03 -15.42
C SER A 82 14.53 2.84 -14.68
N SER A 83 15.09 3.08 -13.48
CA SER A 83 15.44 1.99 -12.58
C SER A 83 14.16 1.36 -12.02
N LYS A 84 13.99 0.04 -12.12
CA LYS A 84 12.75 -0.62 -11.71
C LYS A 84 12.96 -2.04 -11.17
N ILE A 85 12.07 -2.43 -10.26
CA ILE A 85 11.89 -3.81 -9.79
C ILE A 85 10.60 -4.34 -10.43
N THR A 86 10.64 -5.57 -10.96
CA THR A 86 9.47 -6.25 -11.51
C THR A 86 9.20 -7.51 -10.70
N ASN A 87 7.98 -7.62 -10.17
CA ASN A 87 7.54 -8.81 -9.47
C ASN A 87 7.22 -9.93 -10.49
N PRO A 88 7.53 -11.20 -10.18
CA PRO A 88 7.13 -12.30 -11.02
C PRO A 88 5.60 -12.33 -11.22
N PRO A 89 5.11 -12.78 -12.40
CA PRO A 89 3.69 -12.91 -12.64
C PRO A 89 2.99 -13.72 -11.53
N GLY A 90 1.89 -13.19 -10.99
CA GLY A 90 1.10 -13.84 -9.94
C GLY A 90 1.67 -13.76 -8.52
N ALA A 91 2.85 -13.16 -8.31
CA ALA A 91 3.42 -12.98 -6.97
C ALA A 91 2.70 -11.87 -6.17
N ASP A 92 2.41 -10.75 -6.83
CA ASP A 92 1.63 -9.64 -6.31
C ASP A 92 0.74 -9.07 -7.44
N PRO A 93 -0.59 -9.26 -7.38
CA PRO A 93 -1.50 -8.77 -8.40
C PRO A 93 -1.77 -7.26 -8.29
N LEU A 94 -1.39 -6.61 -7.19
CA LEU A 94 -1.60 -5.18 -6.96
C LEU A 94 -0.37 -4.36 -7.34
N HIS A 95 0.81 -4.99 -7.27
CA HIS A 95 2.07 -4.35 -7.56
C HIS A 95 2.93 -5.18 -8.51
N HIS A 96 2.73 -4.98 -9.82
CA HIS A 96 3.50 -5.71 -10.83
C HIS A 96 4.95 -5.23 -10.94
N GLN A 97 5.16 -3.93 -10.78
CA GLN A 97 6.48 -3.31 -10.85
C GLN A 97 6.53 -2.00 -10.08
N TYR A 98 7.74 -1.61 -9.68
CA TYR A 98 8.01 -0.35 -9.01
C TYR A 98 9.17 0.36 -9.71
N ALA A 99 8.99 1.64 -10.04
CA ALA A 99 10.12 2.52 -10.30
C ALA A 99 10.82 2.84 -8.97
N GLN A 100 12.15 2.83 -8.98
CA GLN A 100 12.96 3.08 -7.79
C GLN A 100 13.36 4.54 -7.69
N GLY A 101 13.49 5.01 -6.47
CA GLY A 101 13.93 6.37 -6.15
C GLY A 101 14.47 6.49 -4.74
N LYS A 102 14.72 7.73 -4.33
CA LYS A 102 15.05 8.11 -2.97
C LYS A 102 14.00 9.05 -2.41
N THR A 103 13.66 8.91 -1.13
CA THR A 103 12.79 9.87 -0.45
C THR A 103 13.56 11.16 -0.20
N THR A 104 12.96 12.30 -0.53
CA THR A 104 13.50 13.63 -0.24
C THR A 104 12.92 14.21 1.05
N LYS A 105 11.69 13.82 1.39
CA LYS A 105 11.03 14.06 2.68
C LYS A 105 9.86 13.10 2.83
N MET A 106 9.69 12.51 4.00
CA MET A 106 8.49 11.73 4.32
C MET A 106 8.09 12.01 5.75
N THR A 107 7.08 12.84 5.94
CA THR A 107 6.52 13.16 7.26
C THR A 107 5.16 12.50 7.39
N TYR A 108 4.97 11.75 8.47
CA TYR A 108 3.67 11.20 8.85
C TYR A 108 3.37 11.63 10.28
N ASN A 109 2.26 12.35 10.47
CA ASN A 109 1.76 12.79 11.77
C ASN A 109 0.25 12.48 11.84
N ASP A 110 -0.06 11.26 12.24
CA ASP A 110 -1.41 10.87 12.60
C ASP A 110 -1.34 9.81 13.71
N THR A 111 -2.38 9.82 14.55
CA THR A 111 -2.54 8.82 15.61
C THR A 111 -1.30 8.70 16.51
N ASP A 112 -0.77 9.87 16.93
CA ASP A 112 0.41 10.02 17.79
C ASP A 112 1.70 9.38 17.24
N GLN A 113 1.73 8.99 15.96
CA GLN A 113 2.92 8.50 15.28
C GLN A 113 3.60 9.64 14.54
N ASN A 114 4.91 9.76 14.71
CA ASN A 114 5.75 10.68 13.97
C ASN A 114 6.91 9.93 13.32
N TRP A 115 6.96 9.92 12.00
CA TRP A 115 8.03 9.30 11.23
C TRP A 115 8.64 10.30 10.26
N ASP A 116 9.98 10.32 10.21
CA ASP A 116 10.78 11.02 9.21
C ASP A 116 11.73 10.01 8.55
N TRP A 117 11.56 9.83 7.23
CA TRP A 117 12.34 8.88 6.44
C TRP A 117 13.05 9.56 5.28
N THR A 118 13.86 10.57 5.56
CA THR A 118 14.72 11.20 4.55
C THR A 118 15.83 10.24 4.07
N ASP A 119 16.17 10.28 2.79
CA ASP A 119 17.23 9.46 2.14
C ASP A 119 17.02 7.93 2.22
N THR A 120 15.77 7.49 2.33
CA THR A 120 15.40 6.07 2.29
C THR A 120 14.88 5.66 0.90
N ASN A 121 14.60 4.36 0.72
CA ASN A 121 14.09 3.84 -0.54
C ASN A 121 12.70 4.38 -0.86
N TYR A 122 12.56 5.05 -2.00
CA TYR A 122 11.27 5.44 -2.56
C TYR A 122 10.88 4.45 -3.66
N MET A 123 9.65 3.97 -3.64
CA MET A 123 9.10 3.07 -4.64
C MET A 123 7.80 3.64 -5.19
N LEU A 124 7.78 3.93 -6.49
CA LEU A 124 6.55 4.32 -7.17
C LEU A 124 6.01 3.11 -7.93
N GLY A 125 4.81 2.67 -7.55
CA GLY A 125 4.03 1.70 -8.31
C GLY A 125 2.77 2.33 -8.90
N THR A 126 2.23 1.71 -9.94
CA THR A 126 0.86 1.97 -10.38
C THR A 126 -0.04 0.91 -9.77
N PHE A 127 -1.10 1.34 -9.08
CA PHE A 127 -2.11 0.42 -8.59
C PHE A 127 -3.04 0.03 -9.73
N THR A 128 -2.94 -1.22 -10.17
CA THR A 128 -3.85 -1.83 -11.13
C THR A 128 -4.38 -3.12 -10.53
N VAL A 129 -5.70 -3.32 -10.56
CA VAL A 129 -6.32 -4.55 -10.06
C VAL A 129 -7.24 -5.11 -11.13
N ASP A 130 -6.96 -6.33 -11.55
CA ASP A 130 -7.85 -7.15 -12.37
C ASP A 130 -8.58 -8.13 -11.46
N SER A 131 -9.92 -8.17 -11.55
CA SER A 131 -10.74 -8.98 -10.65
C SER A 131 -10.50 -10.48 -10.81
N GLU A 132 -10.20 -10.97 -12.02
CA GLU A 132 -9.95 -12.40 -12.26
C GLU A 132 -8.58 -12.81 -11.69
N GLN A 133 -7.55 -12.01 -11.98
CA GLN A 133 -6.20 -12.22 -11.46
C GLN A 133 -6.17 -12.14 -9.93
N TYR A 134 -6.84 -11.15 -9.35
CA TYR A 134 -6.89 -10.97 -7.90
C TYR A 134 -7.62 -12.13 -7.21
N SER A 135 -8.72 -12.63 -7.81
CA SER A 135 -9.46 -13.78 -7.28
C SER A 135 -8.61 -15.05 -7.25
N LYS A 136 -7.84 -15.31 -8.33
CA LYS A 136 -6.90 -16.45 -8.39
C LYS A 136 -5.80 -16.32 -7.34
N TYR A 137 -5.25 -15.12 -7.16
CA TYR A 137 -4.24 -14.84 -6.15
C TYR A 137 -4.78 -15.09 -4.73
N ALA A 138 -5.95 -14.54 -4.40
CA ALA A 138 -6.58 -14.70 -3.08
C ALA A 138 -6.86 -16.18 -2.75
N ALA A 139 -7.38 -16.94 -3.72
CA ALA A 139 -7.61 -18.38 -3.57
C ALA A 139 -6.30 -19.15 -3.33
N GLY A 140 -5.25 -18.84 -4.10
CA GLY A 140 -3.93 -19.46 -3.93
C GLY A 140 -3.30 -19.13 -2.57
N LEU A 141 -3.45 -17.89 -2.09
CA LEU A 141 -2.99 -17.48 -0.77
C LEU A 141 -3.73 -18.23 0.34
N ALA A 142 -5.06 -18.30 0.27
CA ALA A 142 -5.88 -19.03 1.24
C ALA A 142 -5.48 -20.51 1.34
N GLN A 143 -5.22 -21.18 0.20
CA GLN A 143 -4.75 -22.56 0.18
C GLN A 143 -3.38 -22.73 0.87
N LYS A 144 -2.43 -21.80 0.62
CA LYS A 144 -1.11 -21.84 1.27
C LYS A 144 -1.22 -21.62 2.78
N MET A 145 -2.06 -20.69 3.22
CA MET A 145 -2.30 -20.43 4.63
C MET A 145 -2.93 -21.64 5.33
N ALA A 146 -3.94 -22.28 4.72
CA ALA A 146 -4.55 -23.49 5.25
C ALA A 146 -3.57 -24.66 5.35
N LYS A 147 -2.64 -24.80 4.39
CA LYS A 147 -1.55 -25.80 4.47
C LYS A 147 -0.60 -25.49 5.63
N LYS A 148 -0.17 -24.23 5.77
CA LYS A 148 0.73 -23.80 6.84
C LYS A 148 0.13 -24.04 8.22
N GLU A 149 -1.15 -23.72 8.42
CA GLU A 149 -1.84 -23.97 9.69
C GLU A 149 -1.91 -25.46 10.04
N LYS A 150 -2.14 -26.33 9.04
CA LYS A 150 -2.08 -27.79 9.23
C LYS A 150 -0.68 -28.25 9.66
N THR A 151 0.36 -27.82 8.95
CA THR A 151 1.75 -28.19 9.28
C THR A 151 2.16 -27.69 10.67
N GLU A 152 1.85 -26.43 11.02
CA GLU A 152 2.14 -25.88 12.36
C GLU A 152 1.35 -26.59 13.47
N SER A 153 0.17 -27.13 13.17
CA SER A 153 -0.62 -27.91 14.13
C SER A 153 -0.10 -29.34 14.33
N GLU A 154 0.53 -29.92 13.30
CA GLU A 154 1.16 -31.25 13.34
C GLU A 154 2.52 -31.21 14.04
N GLU A 155 3.32 -30.14 13.86
CA GLU A 155 4.60 -29.96 14.56
C GLU A 155 4.46 -29.63 16.06
N LYS A 156 3.29 -29.17 16.50
CA LYS A 156 2.98 -28.88 17.91
C LYS A 156 2.36 -30.06 18.67
N LYS A 157 2.15 -31.21 18.02
CA LYS A 157 1.69 -32.46 18.63
C LYS A 157 2.87 -33.39 18.90
#